data_AF-A0A528JL67-F1
#
_entry.id   AF-A0A528JL67-F1
#
_cell.length_a   1.000
_cell.length_b   1.000
_cell.length_c   1.000
_cell.angle_alpha   90.00
_cell.angle_beta   90.00
_cell.angle_gamma   90.00
#
_symmetry.space_group_name_H-M   'P 1'
#
loop_
_entity.id
_entity.type
_entity.pdbx_description
1 polymer ?
#
loop_
_entity_poly.entity_id
_entity_poly.type
_entity_poly.pdbx_seq_one_letter_code
_entity_poly.pdbx_strand_id
1 'polypeptide(L)'
;MISTSQGRLQDRRPLSIIDIGSNSIRLVVYEGLARSPTTLFNEKMLAGLGRGIVSTGRLDPEAVTRSMEEFRRFRALSEQAGAERMYVLATAAAREAVNGPDFIHRAEDVLKTEVQVLSGRQEAHY
;
A
#
# COMPACT_ATOMS: atom_id res chain seq x y z
N MET A 1 33.12 -4.56 -12.09
CA MET A 1 32.73 -5.26 -10.85
C MET A 1 31.72 -4.39 -10.13
N ILE A 2 30.43 -4.71 -10.22
CA ILE A 2 29.43 -4.07 -9.35
C ILE A 2 29.75 -4.60 -7.96
N SER A 3 30.21 -3.71 -7.08
CA SER A 3 30.38 -4.02 -5.66
C SER A 3 29.04 -4.52 -5.15
N THR A 4 28.95 -5.81 -4.84
CA THR A 4 27.82 -6.36 -4.09
C THR A 4 27.77 -5.62 -2.76
N SER A 5 26.76 -4.78 -2.57
CA SER A 5 26.55 -4.03 -1.34
C SER A 5 26.63 -4.96 -0.14
N GLN A 6 27.74 -4.94 0.59
CA GLN A 6 28.02 -5.90 1.69
C GLN A 6 27.03 -5.77 2.86
N GLY A 7 26.36 -4.62 2.97
CA GLY A 7 25.29 -4.39 3.95
C GLY A 7 23.92 -4.95 3.53
N ARG A 8 23.82 -5.62 2.38
CA ARG A 8 22.58 -6.25 1.89
C ARG A 8 22.66 -7.76 1.98
N LEU A 9 21.56 -8.40 2.35
CA LEU A 9 21.40 -9.85 2.29
C LEU A 9 21.32 -10.29 0.82
N GLN A 10 22.35 -10.96 0.32
CA GLN A 10 22.54 -11.20 -1.12
C GLN A 10 21.52 -12.16 -1.76
N ASP A 11 20.86 -13.01 -0.97
CA ASP A 11 19.88 -14.00 -1.45
C ASP A 11 18.41 -13.59 -1.22
N ARG A 12 18.15 -12.30 -1.01
CA ARG A 12 16.79 -11.81 -0.70
C ARG A 12 16.24 -10.98 -1.84
N ARG A 13 14.98 -11.26 -2.19
CA ARG A 13 14.19 -10.58 -3.20
C ARG A 13 13.36 -9.51 -2.48
N PRO A 14 13.66 -8.21 -2.65
CA PRO A 14 12.90 -7.16 -1.97
C PRO A 14 11.44 -7.20 -2.38
N LEU A 15 10.58 -6.77 -1.47
CA LEU A 15 9.13 -6.70 -1.70
C LEU A 15 8.57 -5.44 -1.07
N SER A 16 7.50 -4.93 -1.66
CA SER A 16 6.74 -3.80 -1.13
C SER A 16 5.39 -4.25 -0.58
N ILE A 17 4.95 -3.56 0.47
CA ILE A 17 3.62 -3.67 1.03
C ILE A 17 3.03 -2.27 1.05
N ILE A 18 1.86 -2.12 0.43
CA ILE A 18 1.02 -0.93 0.56
C ILE A 18 -0.18 -1.29 1.43
N ASP A 19 -0.33 -0.58 2.54
CA ASP A 19 -1.49 -0.70 3.43
C ASP A 19 -2.37 0.53 3.27
N ILE A 20 -3.63 0.32 2.88
CA ILE A 20 -4.64 1.35 2.65
C ILE A 20 -5.61 1.36 3.83
N GLY A 21 -5.37 2.29 4.75
CA GLY A 21 -6.20 2.54 5.93
C GLY A 21 -7.19 3.69 5.76
N SER A 22 -8.13 3.79 6.69
CA SER A 22 -9.11 4.88 6.73
C SER A 22 -8.47 6.26 6.95
N ASN A 23 -7.38 6.33 7.72
CA ASN A 23 -6.70 7.59 8.03
C ASN A 23 -5.40 7.78 7.25
N SER A 24 -4.67 6.69 6.99
CA SER A 24 -3.36 6.75 6.38
C SER A 24 -3.14 5.61 5.41
N ILE A 25 -2.29 5.88 4.43
CA ILE A 25 -1.76 4.88 3.51
C ILE A 25 -0.26 4.78 3.75
N ARG A 26 0.29 3.56 3.77
CA ARG A 26 1.72 3.35 4.01
C ARG A 26 2.32 2.47 2.92
N LEU A 27 3.50 2.84 2.43
CA LEU A 27 4.41 1.97 1.68
C LEU A 27 5.54 1.53 2.60
N VAL A 28 5.79 0.23 2.66
CA VAL A 28 7.03 -0.32 3.24
C VAL A 28 7.70 -1.22 2.23
N VAL A 29 8.99 -1.02 1.99
CA VAL A 29 9.81 -1.95 1.19
C VAL A 29 10.72 -2.71 2.14
N TYR A 30 10.62 -4.03 2.12
CA TYR A 30 11.46 -4.94 2.87
C TYR A 30 12.54 -5.55 1.97
N GLU A 31 13.70 -5.86 2.56
CA GLU A 31 14.82 -6.48 1.87
C GLU A 31 14.50 -7.88 1.34
N GLY A 32 13.50 -8.54 1.91
CA GLY A 32 12.84 -9.72 1.37
C GLY A 32 12.05 -10.46 2.44
N LEU A 33 11.41 -11.56 2.06
CA LEU A 33 10.68 -12.40 3.03
C LEU A 33 11.66 -13.03 4.02
N ALA A 34 11.52 -12.69 5.29
CA ALA A 34 12.27 -13.27 6.40
C ALA A 34 11.44 -13.14 7.69
N ARG A 35 11.84 -13.86 8.76
CA ARG A 35 11.17 -13.72 10.06
C ARG A 35 11.39 -12.35 10.69
N SER A 36 12.55 -11.74 10.42
CA SER A 36 12.90 -10.37 10.81
C SER A 36 13.55 -9.68 9.61
N PRO A 37 12.74 -9.11 8.70
CA PRO A 37 13.25 -8.48 7.50
C PRO A 37 13.73 -7.05 7.77
N THR A 38 14.84 -6.66 7.15
CA THR A 38 15.30 -5.27 7.14
C THR A 38 14.32 -4.40 6.34
N THR A 39 13.91 -3.28 6.90
CA THR A 39 13.16 -2.26 6.15
C THR A 39 14.13 -1.43 5.31
N LEU A 40 13.94 -1.43 4.00
CA LEU A 40 14.72 -0.62 3.06
C LEU A 40 14.13 0.79 2.90
N PHE A 41 12.80 0.88 2.95
CA PHE A 41 12.08 2.14 2.78
C PHE A 41 10.76 2.09 3.55
N ASN A 42 10.35 3.21 4.13
CA ASN A 42 9.09 3.31 4.86
C ASN A 42 8.54 4.72 4.71
N GLU A 43 7.34 4.83 4.18
CA GLU A 43 6.65 6.09 3.99
C GLU A 43 5.19 6.00 4.37
N LYS A 44 4.69 7.04 5.05
CA LYS A 44 3.29 7.16 5.48
C LYS A 44 2.70 8.47 4.98
N MET A 45 1.55 8.38 4.34
CA MET A 45 0.74 9.51 3.87
C MET A 45 -0.57 9.58 4.68
N LEU A 46 -0.94 10.77 5.13
CA LEU A 46 -2.20 11.01 5.84
C LEU A 46 -3.33 11.25 4.84
N ALA A 47 -3.97 10.16 4.40
CA ALA A 47 -4.97 10.18 3.35
C ALA A 47 -6.32 10.73 3.83
N GLY A 48 -6.75 10.36 5.03
CA GLY A 48 -8.07 10.71 5.55
C GLY A 48 -9.21 10.24 4.65
N LEU A 49 -9.07 9.05 4.03
CA LEU A 49 -10.07 8.43 3.14
C LEU A 49 -11.42 8.21 3.82
N GLY A 50 -11.39 7.88 5.11
CA GLY A 50 -12.58 7.63 5.93
C GLY A 50 -13.31 8.90 6.39
N ARG A 51 -12.78 10.09 6.09
CA ARG A 51 -13.42 11.36 6.47
C ARG A 51 -14.76 11.44 5.73
N GLY A 52 -15.85 11.42 6.48
CA GLY A 52 -17.20 11.51 5.92
C GLY A 52 -17.86 10.17 5.58
N ILE A 53 -17.22 9.00 5.76
CA ILE A 53 -17.92 7.72 5.57
C ILE A 53 -19.11 7.60 6.53
N VAL A 54 -18.94 7.98 7.80
CA VAL A 54 -20.02 7.90 8.81
C VAL A 54 -21.23 8.74 8.42
N SER A 55 -21.04 9.90 7.77
CA SER A 55 -22.13 10.81 7.42
C SER A 55 -22.65 10.64 6.00
N THR A 56 -21.81 10.24 5.04
CA THR A 56 -22.13 10.19 3.61
C THR A 56 -22.15 8.78 3.02
N GLY A 57 -21.57 7.80 3.74
CA GLY A 57 -21.32 6.46 3.22
C GLY A 57 -20.27 6.41 2.10
N ARG A 58 -19.49 7.48 1.88
CA ARG A 58 -18.54 7.61 0.76
C ARG A 58 -17.16 8.01 1.23
N LEU A 59 -16.15 7.60 0.45
CA LEU A 59 -14.79 8.13 0.55
C LEU A 59 -14.76 9.60 0.15
N ASP A 60 -13.97 10.37 0.87
CA ASP A 60 -13.74 11.79 0.56
C ASP A 60 -13.10 11.96 -0.85
N PRO A 61 -13.70 12.74 -1.77
CA PRO A 61 -13.21 12.86 -3.14
C PRO A 61 -11.80 13.46 -3.28
N GLU A 62 -11.44 14.39 -2.40
CA GLU A 62 -10.12 15.01 -2.38
C GLU A 62 -9.08 13.99 -1.90
N ALA A 63 -9.39 13.24 -0.85
CA ALA A 63 -8.58 12.13 -0.36
C ALA A 63 -8.36 11.06 -1.42
N VAL A 64 -9.41 10.69 -2.18
CA VAL A 64 -9.31 9.74 -3.29
C VAL A 64 -8.33 10.26 -4.36
N THR A 65 -8.48 11.50 -4.78
CA THR A 65 -7.63 12.11 -5.82
C THR A 65 -6.16 12.11 -5.40
N ARG A 66 -5.88 12.60 -4.19
CA ARG A 66 -4.53 12.62 -3.62
C ARG A 66 -3.95 11.22 -3.44
N SER A 67 -4.76 10.23 -3.09
CA SER A 67 -4.32 8.83 -2.98
C SER A 67 -3.84 8.28 -4.33
N MET A 68 -4.49 8.64 -5.45
CA MET A 68 -4.07 8.21 -6.79
C MET A 68 -2.72 8.81 -7.20
N GLU A 69 -2.42 10.04 -6.79
CA GLU A 69 -1.11 10.65 -6.99
C GLU A 69 -0.05 9.93 -6.17
N GLU A 70 -0.36 9.65 -4.90
CA GLU A 70 0.53 8.92 -4.00
C GLU A 70 0.81 7.50 -4.48
N PHE A 71 -0.18 6.79 -5.01
CA PHE A 71 0.00 5.45 -5.56
C PHE A 71 0.96 5.41 -6.76
N ARG A 72 0.92 6.42 -7.65
CA ARG A 72 1.90 6.51 -8.75
C ARG A 72 3.32 6.66 -8.19
N ARG A 73 3.48 7.47 -7.16
CA ARG A 73 4.77 7.68 -6.49
C ARG A 73 5.22 6.43 -5.74
N PHE A 74 4.34 5.75 -5.00
CA PHE A 74 4.66 4.49 -4.32
C PHE A 74 5.08 3.39 -5.30
N ARG A 75 4.43 3.31 -6.46
CA ARG A 75 4.86 2.40 -7.53
C ARG A 75 6.28 2.70 -7.98
N ALA A 76 6.60 3.95 -8.29
CA ALA A 76 7.94 4.35 -8.69
C ALA A 76 9.00 4.08 -7.60
N LEU A 77 8.68 4.36 -6.34
CA LEU A 77 9.57 4.10 -5.20
C LEU A 77 9.81 2.60 -5.01
N SER A 78 8.77 1.77 -5.16
CA SER A 78 8.87 0.32 -5.09
C SER A 78 9.79 -0.24 -6.18
N GLU A 79 9.65 0.24 -7.42
CA GLU A 79 10.50 -0.14 -8.55
C GLU A 79 11.95 0.31 -8.33
N GLN A 80 12.15 1.56 -7.90
CA GLN A 80 13.47 2.11 -7.61
C GLN A 80 14.19 1.36 -6.47
N ALA A 81 13.44 0.88 -5.47
CA ALA A 81 13.98 0.08 -4.38
C ALA A 81 14.32 -1.37 -4.79
N GLY A 82 14.00 -1.77 -6.02
CA GLY A 82 14.24 -3.12 -6.55
C GLY A 82 13.27 -4.15 -6.01
N ALA A 83 12.05 -3.77 -5.62
CA ALA A 83 11.04 -4.71 -5.18
C ALA A 83 10.57 -5.58 -6.36
N GLU A 84 10.68 -6.90 -6.21
CA GLU A 84 10.22 -7.87 -7.21
C GLU A 84 8.73 -8.18 -7.09
N ARG A 85 8.14 -7.89 -5.94
CA ARG A 85 6.72 -8.10 -5.64
C ARG A 85 6.15 -6.93 -4.87
N MET A 86 4.90 -6.62 -5.15
CA MET A 86 4.09 -5.66 -4.40
C MET A 86 2.86 -6.38 -3.86
N TYR A 87 2.53 -6.16 -2.59
CA TYR A 87 1.28 -6.57 -1.99
C TYR A 87 0.51 -5.32 -1.59
N VAL A 88 -0.77 -5.25 -1.93
CA VAL A 88 -1.62 -4.10 -1.59
C VAL A 88 -2.80 -4.60 -0.80
N LEU A 89 -2.98 -4.04 0.40
CA LEU A 89 -4.04 -4.38 1.33
C LEU A 89 -4.94 -3.16 1.53
N ALA A 90 -6.24 -3.38 1.57
CA ALA A 90 -7.21 -2.35 1.93
C ALA A 90 -8.12 -2.82 3.07
N THR A 91 -8.49 -1.90 3.94
CA THR A 91 -9.25 -2.16 5.18
C THR A 91 -10.65 -1.55 5.13
N ALA A 92 -11.27 -1.37 6.30
CA ALA A 92 -12.64 -0.90 6.50
C ALA A 92 -13.10 0.23 5.57
N ALA A 93 -12.34 1.32 5.43
CA ALA A 93 -12.81 2.47 4.63
C ALA A 93 -13.13 2.12 3.17
N ALA A 94 -12.23 1.38 2.50
CA ALA A 94 -12.44 0.99 1.11
C ALA A 94 -13.51 -0.10 0.96
N ARG A 95 -13.70 -0.93 1.99
CA ARG A 95 -14.73 -1.98 2.02
C ARG A 95 -16.14 -1.43 2.20
N GLU A 96 -16.30 -0.43 3.07
CA GLU A 96 -17.60 0.04 3.55
C GLU A 96 -18.17 1.20 2.75
N ALA A 97 -17.32 1.96 2.06
CA ALA A 97 -17.77 3.08 1.25
C ALA A 97 -18.47 2.63 -0.03
N VAL A 98 -19.55 3.33 -0.41
CA VAL A 98 -20.32 3.08 -1.64
C VAL A 98 -19.45 3.22 -2.90
N ASN A 99 -18.51 4.17 -2.90
CA ASN A 99 -17.52 4.35 -3.97
C ASN A 99 -16.20 3.60 -3.73
N GLY A 100 -16.16 2.70 -2.76
CA GLY A 100 -15.02 1.83 -2.47
C GLY A 100 -14.58 0.99 -3.68
N PRO A 101 -15.49 0.26 -4.37
CA PRO A 101 -15.12 -0.55 -5.53
C PRO A 101 -14.47 0.24 -6.67
N ASP A 102 -14.95 1.45 -6.97
CA ASP A 102 -14.34 2.34 -7.98
C ASP A 102 -12.93 2.77 -7.55
N PHE A 103 -12.77 3.15 -6.28
CA PHE A 103 -11.47 3.52 -5.72
C PHE A 103 -10.46 2.35 -5.81
N ILE A 104 -10.91 1.12 -5.52
CA ILE A 104 -10.09 -0.09 -5.63
C ILE A 104 -9.65 -0.33 -7.06
N HIS A 105 -10.56 -0.35 -8.04
CA HIS A 105 -10.19 -0.55 -9.44
C HIS A 105 -9.19 0.50 -9.93
N ARG A 106 -9.38 1.77 -9.56
CA ARG A 106 -8.44 2.84 -9.91
C ARG A 106 -7.07 2.66 -9.24
N ALA A 107 -7.04 2.18 -8.00
CA ALA A 107 -5.80 1.89 -7.30
C ALA A 107 -5.05 0.74 -7.98
N GLU A 108 -5.75 -0.35 -8.36
CA GLU A 108 -5.19 -1.47 -9.10
C GLU A 108 -4.61 -1.04 -10.45
N ASP A 109 -5.33 -0.18 -11.18
CA ASP A 109 -4.87 0.38 -12.45
C ASP A 109 -3.59 1.20 -12.31
N VAL A 110 -3.45 1.96 -11.22
CA VAL A 110 -2.26 2.79 -10.97
C VAL A 110 -1.09 1.94 -10.46
N LEU A 111 -1.34 1.00 -9.54
CA LEU A 111 -0.32 0.18 -8.89
C LEU A 111 0.07 -1.04 -9.73
N LYS A 112 -0.72 -1.38 -10.76
CA LYS A 112 -0.59 -2.59 -11.58
C LYS A 112 -0.50 -3.85 -10.72
N THR A 113 -1.27 -3.87 -9.64
CA THR A 113 -1.28 -4.90 -8.60
C THR A 113 -2.68 -4.99 -8.03
N GLU A 114 -3.19 -6.22 -7.84
CA GLU A 114 -4.48 -6.47 -7.20
C GLU A 114 -4.49 -5.92 -5.77
N VAL A 115 -5.62 -5.33 -5.35
CA VAL A 115 -5.82 -4.86 -3.98
C VAL A 115 -6.65 -5.86 -3.21
N GLN A 116 -6.03 -6.48 -2.21
CA GLN A 116 -6.74 -7.38 -1.32
C GLN A 116 -7.54 -6.58 -0.28
N VAL A 117 -8.85 -6.52 -0.46
CA VAL A 117 -9.76 -5.94 0.53
C VAL A 117 -10.00 -6.94 1.65
N LEU A 118 -9.47 -6.64 2.84
CA LEU A 118 -9.62 -7.50 4.01
C LEU A 118 -11.04 -7.39 4.58
N SER A 119 -11.55 -8.49 5.12
CA SER A 119 -12.70 -8.47 6.03
C SER A 119 -12.28 -8.07 7.44
N GLY A 120 -13.21 -7.58 8.26
CA GLY A 120 -12.90 -7.23 9.66
C GLY A 120 -12.34 -8.41 10.48
N ARG A 121 -12.71 -9.65 10.15
CA ARG A 121 -12.12 -10.85 10.79
C ARG A 121 -10.68 -11.10 10.36
N GLN A 122 -10.33 -10.82 9.09
CA GLN A 122 -8.96 -10.93 8.61
C GLN A 122 -8.08 -9.84 9.21
N GLU A 123 -8.61 -8.60 9.30
CA GLU A 123 -7.91 -7.50 9.98
C GLU A 123 -7.62 -7.82 11.46
N ALA A 124 -8.54 -8.51 12.15
CA ALA A 124 -8.33 -8.93 13.54
C ALA A 124 -7.38 -10.14 13.68
N HIS A 125 -7.15 -10.90 12.61
CA HIS A 125 -6.32 -12.10 12.63
C HIS A 125 -4.84 -11.80 12.33
N TYR A 126 -4.58 -10.91 11.37
CA TYR A 126 -3.24 -10.49 10.97
C TYR A 126 -2.66 -9.43 11.92
#